data_AF-A0A937GP11-F1
#
_entry.id   AF-A0A937GP11-F1
#
_cell.length_a   1.000
_cell.length_b   1.000
_cell.length_c   1.000
_cell.angle_alpha   90.00
_cell.angle_beta   90.00
_cell.angle_gamma   90.00
#
_symmetry.space_group_name_H-M   'P 1'
#
loop_
_entity.id
_entity.type
_entity.pdbx_description
1 polymer ?
#
loop_
_entity_poly.entity_id
_entity_poly.type
_entity_poly.pdbx_seq_one_letter_code
_entity_poly.pdbx_strand_id
1 'polypeptide(L)'
;MITIFLSAFIFIIVLAAIMLGATYGMQLRITKAQQRYADQLGVEVAVVKKRSKEKRNRKIPASTRKAVLNRDNHSCVRCGQKSELTIDHIFPFSKGGGHELENLRVLCKSCNELKSDALF
;
A
#
# COMPACT_ATOMS: atom_id res chain seq x y z
N MET A 1 59.09 15.22 20.62
CA MET A 1 57.93 16.14 20.69
C MET A 1 57.13 16.13 19.40
N ILE A 2 57.74 16.36 18.22
CA ILE A 2 57.07 16.36 16.90
C ILE A 2 56.32 15.05 16.61
N THR A 3 56.88 13.89 16.97
CA THR A 3 56.26 12.58 16.76
C THR A 3 54.94 12.38 17.53
N ILE A 4 54.84 12.95 18.73
CA ILE A 4 53.63 12.89 19.58
C ILE A 4 52.52 13.76 19.00
N PHE A 5 52.87 14.95 18.49
CA PHE A 5 51.91 15.84 17.82
C PHE A 5 51.39 15.24 16.51
N LEU A 6 52.27 14.61 15.72
CA LEU A 6 51.88 13.98 14.46
C LEU A 6 50.97 12.76 14.69
N SER A 7 51.26 11.93 15.69
CA SER A 7 50.40 10.79 16.05
C SER A 7 49.05 11.24 16.59
N ALA A 8 49.01 12.29 17.41
CA ALA A 8 47.76 12.86 17.90
C ALA A 8 46.90 13.43 16.77
N PHE A 9 47.51 14.08 15.78
CA PHE A 9 46.80 14.66 14.63
C PHE A 9 46.19 13.58 13.72
N ILE A 10 46.93 12.51 13.44
CA ILE A 10 46.42 11.37 12.65
C ILE A 10 45.25 10.69 13.36
N PHE A 11 45.35 10.51 14.69
CA PHE A 11 44.28 9.92 15.48
C PHE A 11 43.00 10.77 15.46
N ILE A 12 43.13 12.10 15.54
CA ILE A 12 42.00 13.04 15.41
C ILE A 12 41.35 12.94 14.03
N ILE A 13 42.13 12.83 12.94
CA ILE A 13 41.59 12.70 11.58
C ILE A 13 40.85 11.38 11.41
N VAL A 14 41.41 10.27 11.89
CA VAL A 14 40.78 8.94 11.78
C VAL A 14 39.49 8.88 12.60
N LEU A 15 39.50 9.42 13.82
CA LEU A 15 38.29 9.56 14.63
C LEU A 15 37.26 10.45 13.94
N ALA A 16 37.67 11.58 13.38
CA ALA A 16 36.76 12.46 12.63
C ALA A 16 36.15 11.73 11.42
N ALA A 17 36.94 10.98 10.64
CA ALA A 17 36.46 10.22 9.49
C ALA A 17 35.46 9.11 9.89
N ILE A 18 35.70 8.42 11.00
CA ILE A 18 34.79 7.38 11.54
C ILE A 18 33.48 8.02 12.02
N MET A 19 33.57 9.14 12.76
CA MET A 19 32.39 9.88 13.24
C MET A 19 31.59 10.45 12.07
N LEU A 20 32.24 10.93 11.02
CA LEU A 20 31.59 11.37 9.79
C LEU A 20 30.92 10.15 9.08
N GLY A 21 31.62 9.04 8.88
CA GLY A 21 31.07 7.84 8.25
C GLY A 21 29.82 7.29 8.96
N ALA A 22 29.82 7.27 10.29
CA ALA A 22 28.66 6.86 11.11
C ALA A 22 27.46 7.82 10.99
N THR A 23 27.73 9.12 10.81
CA THR A 23 26.66 10.13 10.63
C THR A 23 26.07 10.18 9.22
N TYR A 24 26.83 9.79 8.18
CA TYR A 24 26.39 9.87 6.78
C TYR A 24 25.93 8.54 6.16
N GLY A 25 26.26 7.39 6.74
CA GLY A 25 26.13 6.07 6.11
C GLY A 25 24.73 5.43 6.05
N MET A 26 23.69 5.99 6.67
CA MET A 26 22.38 5.30 6.71
C MET A 26 21.19 6.27 6.64
N GLN A 27 20.97 6.86 5.47
CA GLN A 27 19.70 7.53 5.16
C GLN A 27 18.76 6.56 4.45
N LEU A 28 17.97 5.85 5.23
CA LEU A 28 16.59 5.52 4.86
C LEU A 28 15.94 6.85 4.47
N ARG A 29 15.68 7.10 3.17
CA ARG A 29 15.20 8.41 2.71
C ARG A 29 13.75 8.66 3.14
N ILE A 30 13.58 9.08 4.39
CA ILE A 30 12.48 9.92 4.87
C ILE A 30 12.84 11.36 4.47
N THR A 31 11.91 12.12 3.91
CA THR A 31 12.22 13.51 3.53
C THR A 31 12.35 14.37 4.80
N LYS A 32 13.21 15.40 4.79
CA LYS A 32 13.42 16.31 5.95
C LYS A 32 12.12 16.94 6.46
N ALA A 33 11.13 17.14 5.58
CA ALA A 33 9.81 17.65 5.95
C ALA A 33 9.00 16.64 6.78
N GLN A 34 9.07 15.35 6.45
CA GLN A 34 8.34 14.30 7.14
C GLN A 34 8.88 14.05 8.55
N GLN A 35 10.19 14.18 8.74
CA GLN A 35 10.81 14.01 10.06
C GLN A 35 10.44 15.14 11.01
N ARG A 36 10.50 16.41 10.54
CA ARG A 36 10.09 17.58 11.33
C ARG A 36 8.63 17.50 11.80
N TYR A 37 7.74 17.00 10.96
CA TYR A 37 6.34 16.82 11.30
C TYR A 37 6.14 15.75 12.38
N ALA A 38 6.90 14.65 12.33
CA ALA A 38 6.85 13.60 13.34
C ALA A 38 7.38 14.07 14.71
N ASP A 39 8.45 14.87 14.71
CA ASP A 39 9.05 15.45 15.92
C ASP A 39 8.09 16.42 16.62
N GLN A 40 7.39 17.26 15.86
CA GLN A 40 6.35 18.16 16.41
C GLN A 40 5.21 17.42 17.10
N LEU A 41 4.95 16.17 16.68
CA LEU A 41 3.89 15.32 17.21
C LEU A 41 4.40 14.28 18.22
N GLY A 42 5.72 14.22 18.47
CA GLY A 42 6.33 13.28 19.41
C GLY A 42 6.24 11.81 19.02
N VAL A 43 6.20 11.49 17.72
CA VAL A 43 6.05 10.11 17.21
C VAL A 43 7.37 9.63 16.60
N GLU A 44 7.91 8.50 17.08
CA GLU A 44 9.06 7.85 16.44
C GLU A 44 8.68 7.24 15.09
N VAL A 45 9.33 7.69 14.01
CA VAL A 45 9.08 7.19 12.66
C VAL A 45 9.79 5.85 12.46
N ALA A 46 9.17 4.77 12.91
CA ALA A 46 9.52 3.44 12.43
C ALA A 46 9.27 3.41 10.91
N VAL A 47 10.32 3.14 10.14
CA VAL A 47 10.31 3.08 8.67
C VAL A 47 9.07 2.32 8.20
N VAL A 48 8.05 3.04 7.72
CA VAL A 48 6.96 2.42 6.98
C VAL A 48 7.56 2.00 5.66
N LYS A 49 8.09 0.77 5.62
CA LYS A 49 8.52 0.09 4.40
C LYS A 49 7.43 0.39 3.38
N LYS A 50 7.76 1.09 2.29
CA LYS A 50 6.82 1.36 1.19
C LYS A 50 6.25 -0.01 0.86
N ARG A 51 4.99 -0.30 1.24
CA ARG A 51 4.39 -1.60 0.92
C ARG A 51 4.61 -1.73 -0.57
N SER A 52 5.44 -2.71 -0.98
CA SER A 52 5.51 -3.09 -2.37
C SER A 52 4.05 -3.19 -2.78
N LYS A 53 3.67 -2.56 -3.89
CA LYS A 53 2.30 -2.67 -4.41
C LYS A 53 2.20 -4.12 -4.87
N GLU A 54 1.98 -5.01 -3.90
CA GLU A 54 1.91 -6.43 -4.07
C GLU A 54 0.90 -6.63 -5.19
N LYS A 55 1.32 -7.32 -6.27
CA LYS A 55 0.52 -7.40 -7.49
C LYS A 55 -0.83 -8.01 -7.12
N ARG A 56 -1.84 -7.16 -6.93
CA ARG A 56 -3.15 -7.61 -6.48
C ARG A 56 -3.77 -8.42 -7.61
N ASN A 57 -4.14 -9.65 -7.30
CA ASN A 57 -4.81 -10.52 -8.26
C ASN A 57 -6.24 -10.01 -8.48
N ARG A 58 -6.65 -9.81 -9.74
CA ARG A 58 -8.02 -9.41 -10.08
C ARG A 58 -9.00 -10.60 -10.02
N LYS A 59 -8.49 -11.83 -10.05
CA LYS A 59 -9.32 -13.05 -9.99
C LYS A 59 -9.96 -13.19 -8.61
N ILE A 60 -11.28 -13.10 -8.58
CA ILE A 60 -12.09 -13.38 -7.38
C ILE A 60 -12.03 -14.90 -7.11
N PRO A 61 -11.70 -15.34 -5.88
CA PRO A 61 -11.70 -16.76 -5.51
C PRO A 61 -13.04 -17.45 -5.79
N ALA A 62 -13.01 -18.70 -6.25
CA ALA A 62 -14.22 -19.42 -6.63
C ALA A 62 -15.23 -19.57 -5.48
N SER A 63 -14.75 -19.78 -4.26
CA SER A 63 -15.56 -19.81 -3.03
C SER A 63 -16.31 -18.50 -2.81
N THR A 64 -15.61 -17.37 -2.90
CA THR A 64 -16.21 -16.03 -2.80
C THR A 64 -17.22 -15.79 -3.91
N ARG A 65 -16.91 -16.17 -5.16
CA ARG A 65 -17.85 -16.04 -6.28
C ARG A 65 -19.16 -16.80 -6.02
N LYS A 66 -19.06 -18.04 -5.52
CA LYS A 66 -20.22 -18.86 -5.15
C LYS A 66 -21.01 -18.23 -4.00
N ALA A 67 -20.33 -17.70 -2.99
CA ALA A 67 -20.98 -17.02 -1.86
C ALA A 67 -21.78 -15.79 -2.30
N VAL A 68 -21.22 -14.94 -3.17
CA VAL A 68 -21.90 -13.75 -3.71
C VAL A 68 -23.12 -14.14 -4.55
N LEU A 69 -22.98 -15.14 -5.44
CA LEU A 69 -24.10 -15.65 -6.25
C LEU A 69 -25.24 -16.21 -5.40
N ASN A 70 -24.91 -16.99 -4.37
CA ASN A 70 -25.89 -17.54 -3.44
C ASN A 70 -26.61 -16.43 -2.65
N ARG A 71 -25.85 -15.47 -2.11
CA ARG A 71 -26.40 -14.33 -1.36
C ARG A 71 -27.37 -13.51 -2.19
N ASP A 72 -27.03 -13.25 -3.45
CA ASP A 72 -27.81 -12.40 -4.36
C ASP A 72 -28.86 -13.21 -5.15
N ASN A 73 -29.19 -14.43 -4.70
CA ASN A 73 -30.21 -15.30 -5.29
C ASN A 73 -30.03 -15.53 -6.80
N HIS A 74 -28.77 -15.62 -7.27
CA HIS A 74 -28.43 -15.74 -8.68
C HIS A 74 -29.18 -14.71 -9.55
N SER A 75 -29.25 -13.47 -9.07
CA SER A 75 -30.01 -12.39 -9.71
C SER A 75 -29.24 -11.07 -9.62
N CYS A 76 -29.35 -10.24 -10.65
CA CYS A 76 -28.81 -8.89 -10.63
C CYS A 76 -29.47 -8.09 -9.49
N VAL A 77 -28.67 -7.57 -8.56
CA VAL A 77 -29.20 -6.79 -7.42
C VAL A 77 -29.81 -5.45 -7.84
N ARG A 78 -29.50 -4.97 -9.06
CA ARG A 78 -30.00 -3.69 -9.59
C ARG A 78 -31.33 -3.84 -10.35
N CYS A 79 -31.47 -4.87 -11.19
CA CYS A 79 -32.63 -5.00 -12.08
C CYS A 79 -33.36 -6.35 -11.99
N GLY A 80 -32.86 -7.31 -11.20
CA GLY A 80 -33.47 -8.63 -11.03
C GLY A 80 -33.22 -9.64 -12.15
N GLN A 81 -32.53 -9.27 -13.24
CA GLN A 81 -32.20 -10.20 -14.34
C GLN A 81 -31.37 -11.40 -13.83
N LYS A 82 -31.67 -12.61 -14.32
CA LYS A 82 -31.00 -13.87 -13.91
C LYS A 82 -30.02 -14.44 -14.94
N SER A 83 -29.93 -13.84 -16.12
CA SER A 83 -29.01 -14.22 -17.21
C SER A 83 -27.83 -13.25 -17.34
N GLU A 84 -26.76 -13.70 -17.97
CA GLU A 84 -25.55 -12.88 -18.24
C GLU A 84 -24.98 -12.24 -16.96
N LEU A 85 -24.92 -13.01 -15.88
CA LEU A 85 -24.51 -12.52 -14.57
C LEU A 85 -23.00 -12.39 -14.46
N THR A 86 -22.59 -11.27 -13.88
CA THR A 86 -21.20 -10.92 -13.57
C THR A 86 -21.10 -10.55 -12.10
N ILE A 87 -19.89 -10.65 -11.55
CA ILE A 87 -19.61 -10.17 -10.19
C ILE A 87 -18.88 -8.84 -10.34
N ASP A 88 -19.51 -7.81 -9.79
CA ASP A 88 -19.04 -6.43 -9.78
C ASP A 88 -18.47 -6.06 -8.41
N HIS A 89 -17.48 -5.16 -8.43
CA HIS A 89 -16.93 -4.54 -7.24
C HIS A 89 -17.66 -3.23 -6.97
N ILE A 90 -18.32 -3.11 -5.81
CA ILE A 90 -19.01 -1.87 -5.39
C ILE A 90 -18.01 -0.72 -5.36
N PHE A 91 -16.90 -0.88 -4.64
CA PHE A 91 -15.71 -0.07 -4.78
C PHE A 91 -14.77 -0.71 -5.80
N PRO A 92 -14.57 -0.11 -6.99
CA PRO A 92 -13.87 -0.72 -8.11
C PRO A 92 -12.47 -1.21 -7.73
N PHE A 93 -12.11 -2.38 -8.24
CA PHE A 93 -10.76 -2.91 -8.08
C PHE A 93 -9.71 -1.91 -8.54
N SER A 94 -9.91 -1.20 -9.66
CA SER A 94 -8.99 -0.17 -10.16
C SER A 94 -8.72 0.97 -9.16
N LYS A 95 -9.67 1.27 -8.28
CA LYS A 95 -9.61 2.35 -7.28
C LYS A 95 -9.15 1.88 -5.89
N GLY A 96 -8.84 0.58 -5.74
CA GLY A 96 -8.35 0.04 -4.48
C GLY A 96 -9.27 -0.99 -3.83
N GLY A 97 -10.43 -1.29 -4.41
CA GLY A 97 -11.34 -2.32 -3.87
C GLY A 97 -10.70 -3.70 -3.77
N GLY A 98 -11.05 -4.39 -2.68
CA GLY A 98 -10.68 -5.78 -2.43
C GLY A 98 -11.79 -6.75 -2.82
N HIS A 99 -11.59 -8.02 -2.48
CA HIS A 99 -12.51 -9.12 -2.81
C HIS A 99 -13.31 -9.58 -1.58
N GLU A 100 -13.49 -8.68 -0.61
CA GLU A 100 -14.35 -8.91 0.55
C GLU A 100 -15.80 -9.08 0.08
N LEU A 101 -16.56 -9.95 0.75
CA LEU A 101 -17.90 -10.32 0.32
C LEU A 101 -18.83 -9.09 0.23
N GLU A 102 -18.62 -8.14 1.14
CA GLU A 102 -19.34 -6.88 1.28
C GLU A 102 -19.06 -5.93 0.12
N ASN A 103 -17.89 -6.03 -0.51
CA ASN A 103 -17.50 -5.20 -1.65
C ASN A 103 -17.90 -5.83 -3.00
N LEU A 104 -18.51 -7.00 -3.00
CA LEU A 104 -18.91 -7.71 -4.22
C LEU A 104 -20.43 -7.79 -4.32
N ARG A 105 -20.95 -7.69 -5.55
CA ARG A 105 -22.37 -7.89 -5.85
C ARG A 105 -22.57 -8.54 -7.22
N VAL A 106 -23.72 -9.16 -7.42
CA VAL A 106 -24.14 -9.68 -8.72
C VAL A 106 -24.79 -8.58 -9.55
N LEU A 107 -24.26 -8.33 -10.75
CA LEU A 107 -24.90 -7.49 -11.78
C LEU A 107 -25.04 -8.28 -13.09
N CYS A 108 -26.12 -8.06 -13.83
CA CYS A 108 -26.15 -8.49 -15.22
C CYS A 108 -25.18 -7.65 -16.06
N LYS A 109 -24.75 -8.20 -17.21
CA LYS A 109 -23.79 -7.55 -18.12
C LYS A 109 -24.15 -6.10 -18.44
N SER A 110 -25.40 -5.82 -18.80
CA SER A 110 -25.86 -4.46 -19.13
C SER A 110 -25.77 -3.48 -17.96
N CYS A 111 -26.18 -3.90 -16.76
CA CYS A 111 -26.07 -3.08 -15.55
C CYS A 111 -24.60 -2.84 -15.17
N ASN A 112 -23.74 -3.84 -15.35
CA ASN A 112 -22.32 -3.73 -15.06
C ASN A 112 -21.61 -2.79 -16.05
N GLU A 113 -21.95 -2.85 -17.34
CA GLU A 113 -21.45 -1.93 -18.37
C GLU A 113 -21.89 -0.48 -18.12
N LEU A 114 -23.16 -0.28 -17.73
CA LEU A 114 -23.67 1.05 -17.36
C LEU A 114 -22.95 1.65 -16.14
N LYS A 115 -22.53 0.82 -15.19
CA LYS A 115 -21.76 1.26 -14.02
C LYS A 115 -20.30 1.56 -14.38
N SER A 116 -19.65 0.69 -15.13
CA SER A 116 -18.21 0.75 -15.40
C SER A 116 -17.40 0.87 -14.09
N ASP A 117 -16.61 1.95 -13.90
CA ASP A 117 -15.82 2.22 -12.70
C ASP A 117 -16.49 3.23 -11.74
N ALA A 118 -17.78 3.53 -11.92
CA ALA A 118 -18.54 4.35 -11.00
C ALA A 118 -18.84 3.62 -9.67
N LEU A 119 -19.26 4.37 -8.65
CA LEU A 119 -19.44 3.90 -7.26
C LEU A 119 -20.91 3.61 -6.87
N PHE A 120 -21.85 3.62 -7.81
CA PHE A 120 -23.29 3.45 -7.54
C PHE A 120 -23.82 2.09 -8.03
#